data_AF-A0A7C7DV03-F1
#
_entry.id   AF-A0A7C7DV03-F1
#
_cell.length_a   1.000
_cell.length_b   1.000
_cell.length_c   1.000
_cell.angle_alpha   90.00
_cell.angle_beta   90.00
_cell.angle_gamma   90.00
#
_symmetry.space_group_name_H-M   'P 1'
#
loop_
_entity.id
_entity.type
_entity.pdbx_description
1 polymer ?
#
loop_
_entity_poly.entity_id
_entity_poly.type
_entity_poly.pdbx_seq_one_letter_code
_entity_poly.pdbx_strand_id
1 'polypeptide(L)'
;MEVVVMKCRRAKDLIPAYLSGDLRGDVLGALERHLATCSECSSELQKYRRLNTAIAFLARQVAPAPGDEEFWTRFNAGLLSRRGQPRLLKTIEEAVSLAIESPLEVLVPAGVALWIAFIKLSSLPLLGGTLGRLFLEAGNSLVRGHLIG
;
A
#
# COMPACT_ATOMS: atom_id res chain seq x y z
N MET A 1 -14.88 -34.19 -16.56
CA MET A 1 -14.56 -32.77 -16.80
C MET A 1 -15.61 -31.95 -16.08
N GLU A 2 -15.30 -31.47 -14.88
CA GLU A 2 -16.26 -30.73 -14.05
C GLU A 2 -16.50 -29.36 -14.69
N VAL A 3 -17.73 -29.11 -15.14
CA VAL A 3 -18.09 -27.81 -15.72
C VAL A 3 -18.21 -26.83 -14.56
N VAL A 4 -17.12 -26.12 -14.26
CA VAL A 4 -17.15 -25.03 -13.29
C VAL A 4 -18.05 -23.94 -13.86
N VAL A 5 -19.23 -23.78 -13.25
CA VAL A 5 -20.20 -22.73 -13.56
C VAL A 5 -19.77 -21.47 -12.81
N MET A 6 -19.30 -20.47 -13.54
CA MET A 6 -18.97 -19.16 -12.97
C MET A 6 -20.25 -18.44 -12.51
N LYS A 7 -20.21 -17.82 -11.33
CA LYS A 7 -21.33 -17.02 -10.80
C LYS A 7 -21.30 -15.61 -11.41
N CYS A 8 -22.48 -15.01 -11.65
CA CYS A 8 -22.60 -13.68 -12.27
C CYS A 8 -21.81 -12.60 -11.52
N ARG A 9 -21.82 -12.59 -10.18
CA ARG A 9 -21.03 -11.63 -9.39
C ARG A 9 -19.55 -11.69 -9.76
N ARG A 10 -18.98 -12.89 -9.76
CA ARG A 10 -17.58 -13.14 -10.12
C ARG A 10 -17.30 -12.72 -11.57
N ALA A 11 -18.23 -13.02 -12.48
CA ALA A 11 -18.08 -12.63 -13.88
C ALA A 11 -18.01 -11.10 -14.03
N LYS A 12 -18.90 -10.36 -13.37
CA LYS A 12 -18.91 -8.88 -13.39
C LYS A 12 -17.62 -8.29 -12.84
N ASP A 13 -17.07 -8.83 -11.77
CA ASP A 13 -15.80 -8.39 -11.18
C ASP A 13 -14.61 -8.59 -12.14
N LEU A 14 -14.71 -9.55 -13.06
CA LEU A 14 -13.65 -9.90 -14.02
C LEU A 14 -13.76 -9.15 -15.35
N ILE A 15 -14.88 -8.47 -15.63
CA ILE A 15 -15.09 -7.73 -16.90
C ILE A 15 -14.00 -6.66 -17.15
N PRO A 16 -13.57 -5.84 -16.16
CA PRO A 16 -12.50 -4.86 -16.39
C PRO A 16 -11.19 -5.52 -16.82
N ALA A 17 -10.78 -6.58 -16.13
CA ALA A 17 -9.56 -7.33 -16.45
C ALA A 17 -9.65 -8.09 -17.78
N TYR A 18 -10.86 -8.53 -18.16
CA TYR A 18 -11.11 -9.10 -19.48
C TYR A 18 -10.89 -8.07 -20.60
N LEU A 19 -11.33 -6.83 -20.38
CA LEU A 19 -11.18 -5.75 -21.37
C LEU A 19 -9.76 -5.24 -21.51
N SER A 20 -8.95 -5.29 -20.44
CA SER A 20 -7.52 -4.96 -20.51
C SER A 20 -6.65 -6.09 -21.05
N GLY A 21 -7.20 -7.31 -21.22
CA GLY A 21 -6.44 -8.48 -21.66
C GLY A 21 -5.61 -9.14 -20.56
N ASP A 22 -5.88 -8.83 -19.30
CA ASP A 22 -5.11 -9.31 -18.14
C ASP A 22 -5.52 -10.72 -17.69
N LEU A 23 -6.63 -11.26 -18.20
CA LEU A 23 -7.09 -12.61 -17.88
C LEU A 23 -6.42 -13.67 -18.74
N ARG A 24 -6.08 -14.81 -18.13
CA ARG A 24 -5.40 -15.94 -18.80
C ARG A 24 -5.94 -17.29 -18.31
N GLY A 25 -5.67 -18.33 -19.09
CA GLY A 25 -5.95 -19.73 -18.74
C GLY A 25 -7.43 -20.00 -18.45
N ASP A 26 -7.69 -20.86 -17.48
CA ASP A 26 -9.02 -21.35 -17.16
C ASP A 26 -10.01 -20.25 -16.77
N VAL A 27 -9.51 -19.16 -16.18
CA VAL A 27 -10.34 -18.01 -15.77
C VAL A 27 -10.91 -17.28 -16.98
N LEU A 28 -10.09 -17.08 -18.03
CA LEU A 28 -10.53 -16.47 -19.28
C LEU A 28 -11.61 -17.35 -19.94
N GLY A 29 -11.31 -18.64 -20.13
CA GLY A 29 -12.26 -19.56 -20.77
C GLY A 29 -13.55 -19.75 -19.98
N ALA A 30 -13.50 -19.72 -18.64
CA ALA A 30 -14.69 -19.79 -17.81
C ALA A 30 -15.56 -18.52 -17.90
N LEU A 31 -14.93 -17.34 -17.98
CA LEU A 31 -15.64 -16.08 -18.18
C LEU A 31 -16.28 -16.01 -19.57
N GLU A 32 -15.55 -16.39 -20.63
CA GLU A 32 -16.07 -16.41 -22.00
C GLU A 32 -17.28 -17.33 -22.14
N ARG A 33 -17.21 -18.54 -21.58
CA ARG A 33 -18.36 -19.46 -21.51
C ARG A 33 -19.54 -18.83 -20.79
N HIS A 34 -19.31 -18.16 -19.66
CA HIS A 34 -20.37 -17.49 -18.90
C HIS A 34 -21.01 -16.33 -19.70
N LEU A 35 -20.20 -15.52 -20.36
CA LEU A 35 -20.65 -14.39 -21.19
C LEU A 35 -21.46 -14.86 -22.41
N ALA A 36 -21.15 -16.04 -22.95
CA ALA A 36 -21.90 -16.63 -24.05
C ALA A 36 -23.32 -17.07 -23.63
N THR A 37 -23.52 -17.46 -22.37
CA THR A 37 -24.80 -18.00 -21.89
C THR A 37 -25.61 -17.02 -21.03
N CYS A 38 -24.97 -16.01 -20.43
CA CYS A 38 -25.62 -15.06 -19.53
C CYS A 38 -25.83 -13.70 -20.19
N SER A 39 -27.07 -13.39 -20.55
CA SER A 39 -27.46 -12.12 -21.17
C SER A 39 -27.18 -10.90 -20.28
N GLU A 40 -27.34 -11.03 -18.96
CA GLU A 40 -27.09 -9.95 -18.00
C GLU A 40 -25.60 -9.55 -17.99
N CYS A 41 -24.70 -10.53 -17.89
CA CYS A 41 -23.26 -10.27 -17.89
C CYS A 41 -22.75 -9.80 -19.25
N SER A 42 -23.33 -10.28 -20.36
CA SER A 42 -23.05 -9.78 -21.71
C SER A 42 -23.49 -8.31 -21.88
N SER A 43 -24.65 -7.94 -21.35
CA SER A 43 -25.12 -6.55 -21.31
C SER A 43 -24.18 -5.66 -20.49
N GLU A 44 -23.72 -6.15 -19.33
CA GLU A 44 -22.74 -5.43 -18.51
C GLU A 44 -21.43 -5.20 -19.26
N LEU A 45 -20.90 -6.21 -19.94
CA LEU A 45 -19.70 -6.08 -20.79
C LEU A 45 -19.90 -5.01 -21.87
N GLN A 46 -21.08 -4.92 -22.49
CA GLN A 46 -21.36 -3.86 -23.46
C GLN A 46 -21.33 -2.46 -22.84
N LYS A 47 -21.81 -2.29 -21.60
CA LYS A 47 -21.74 -0.99 -20.91
C LYS A 47 -20.28 -0.57 -20.71
N TYR A 48 -19.43 -1.48 -20.25
CA TYR A 48 -18.00 -1.20 -20.11
C TYR A 48 -17.33 -0.87 -21.45
N ARG A 49 -17.68 -1.59 -22.53
CA ARG A 49 -17.16 -1.26 -23.87
C ARG A 49 -17.55 0.15 -24.32
N ARG A 50 -18.82 0.53 -24.13
CA ARG A 50 -19.30 1.90 -24.44
C ARG A 50 -18.57 2.95 -23.62
N LEU A 51 -18.38 2.71 -22.33
CA LEU A 51 -17.63 3.60 -21.44
C LEU A 51 -16.17 3.75 -21.91
N ASN A 52 -15.48 2.66 -22.20
CA ASN A 52 -14.10 2.72 -22.70
C ASN A 52 -14.00 3.46 -24.03
N THR A 53 -14.95 3.27 -24.95
CA THR A 53 -14.99 4.02 -26.21
C THR A 53 -15.18 5.52 -25.96
N ALA A 54 -16.07 5.90 -25.05
CA ALA A 54 -16.30 7.30 -24.70
C ALA A 54 -15.04 7.94 -24.07
N ILE A 55 -14.40 7.23 -23.14
CA ILE A 55 -13.14 7.69 -22.52
C ILE A 55 -12.04 7.83 -23.57
N ALA A 56 -11.87 6.85 -24.45
CA ALA A 56 -10.85 6.89 -25.51
C ALA A 56 -11.12 8.01 -26.55
N PHE A 57 -12.38 8.37 -26.77
CA PHE A 57 -12.74 9.52 -27.59
C PHE A 57 -12.36 10.83 -26.91
N LEU A 58 -12.66 10.99 -25.62
CA LEU A 58 -12.31 12.19 -24.86
C LEU A 58 -10.79 12.33 -24.68
N ALA A 59 -10.09 11.22 -24.40
CA ALA A 59 -8.65 11.20 -24.24
C ALA A 59 -7.94 11.73 -25.50
N ARG A 60 -8.43 11.42 -26.71
CA ARG A 60 -7.85 11.95 -27.95
C ARG A 60 -7.95 13.47 -28.10
N GLN A 61 -8.87 14.13 -27.40
CA GLN A 61 -9.05 15.57 -27.48
C GLN A 61 -8.21 16.34 -26.46
N VAL A 62 -7.88 15.70 -25.33
CA VAL A 62 -7.28 16.37 -24.16
C VAL A 62 -5.89 15.82 -23.82
N ALA A 63 -5.52 14.66 -24.36
CA ALA A 63 -4.22 14.08 -24.07
C ALA A 63 -3.09 14.94 -24.65
N PRO A 64 -2.05 15.25 -23.86
CA PRO A 64 -0.83 15.83 -24.39
C PRO A 64 -0.20 14.88 -25.41
N ALA A 65 0.62 15.43 -26.31
CA ALA A 65 1.37 14.60 -27.25
C ALA A 65 2.24 13.59 -26.48
N PRO A 66 2.37 12.34 -26.98
CA PRO A 66 3.30 11.39 -26.40
C PRO A 66 4.72 11.98 -26.37
N GLY A 67 5.35 11.98 -25.20
CA GLY A 67 6.70 12.52 -25.03
C GLY A 67 6.80 14.05 -24.86
N ASP A 68 5.69 14.75 -24.61
CA ASP A 68 5.72 16.18 -24.26
C ASP A 68 6.33 16.40 -22.86
N GLU A 69 7.65 16.51 -22.80
CA GLU A 69 8.42 16.74 -21.56
C GLU A 69 8.04 18.05 -20.86
N GLU A 70 7.69 19.09 -21.64
CA GLU A 70 7.32 20.40 -21.11
C GLU A 70 5.97 20.32 -20.39
N PHE A 71 5.00 19.61 -20.98
CA PHE A 71 3.72 19.31 -20.32
C PHE A 71 3.95 18.61 -18.97
N TRP A 72 4.76 17.54 -18.95
CA TRP A 72 4.99 16.76 -17.72
C TRP A 72 5.74 17.55 -16.66
N THR A 73 6.71 18.38 -17.07
CA THR A 73 7.42 19.28 -16.17
C THR A 73 6.45 20.26 -15.52
N ARG A 74 5.60 20.92 -16.31
CA ARG A 74 4.59 21.87 -15.80
C ARG A 74 3.53 21.19 -14.94
N PHE A 75 3.07 20.01 -15.33
CA PHE A 75 2.09 19.23 -14.57
C PHE A 75 2.63 18.83 -13.20
N ASN A 76 3.85 18.30 -13.14
CA ASN A 76 4.50 17.91 -11.89
C ASN A 76 4.79 19.12 -10.99
N ALA A 77 5.29 20.22 -11.55
CA ALA A 77 5.50 21.46 -10.81
C ALA A 77 4.20 21.98 -10.16
N GLY A 78 3.07 21.89 -10.87
CA GLY A 78 1.74 22.25 -10.35
C GLY A 78 1.24 21.35 -9.23
N LEU A 79 1.47 20.03 -9.31
CA LEU A 79 1.11 19.08 -8.25
C LEU A 79 1.91 19.33 -6.96
N LEU A 80 3.21 19.59 -7.08
CA LEU A 80 4.08 19.87 -5.94
C LEU A 80 3.75 21.20 -5.27
N SER A 81 3.37 22.22 -6.04
CA SER A 81 3.03 23.54 -5.50
C SER A 81 1.64 23.62 -4.87
N ARG A 82 0.68 22.75 -5.26
CA ARG A 82 -0.63 22.63 -4.59
C ARG A 82 -0.58 21.82 -3.29
N ARG A 83 0.37 20.91 -3.16
CA ARG A 83 0.64 20.22 -1.90
C ARG A 83 1.46 21.17 -1.03
N GLY A 84 0.79 22.10 -0.36
CA GLY A 84 1.41 23.08 0.53
C GLY A 84 2.47 22.40 1.37
N GLN A 85 3.74 22.68 1.10
CA GLN A 85 4.86 22.03 1.77
C GLN A 85 4.72 22.33 3.27
N PRO A 86 4.48 21.32 4.13
CA PRO A 86 4.71 21.53 5.55
C PRO A 86 6.18 21.90 5.68
N ARG A 87 6.48 22.98 6.42
CA ARG A 87 7.84 23.50 6.66
C ARG A 87 8.84 22.43 7.10
N LEU A 88 8.34 21.28 7.58
CA LEU A 88 9.09 20.09 7.98
C LEU A 88 9.92 19.44 6.86
N LEU A 89 9.48 19.50 5.60
CA LEU A 89 10.24 18.87 4.50
C LEU A 89 11.50 19.67 4.12
N LYS A 90 11.49 21.01 4.27
CA LYS A 90 12.68 21.84 4.07
C LYS A 90 13.75 21.58 5.12
N THR A 91 13.35 21.38 6.39
CA THR A 91 14.29 21.02 7.45
C THR A 91 14.87 19.62 7.26
N ILE A 92 14.13 18.69 6.64
CA ILE A 92 14.67 17.36 6.29
C ILE A 92 15.68 17.48 5.15
N GLU A 93 15.44 18.31 4.13
CA GLU A 93 16.39 18.52 3.02
C GLU A 93 17.70 19.18 3.49
N GLU A 94 17.62 20.17 4.38
CA GLU A 94 18.80 20.79 5.02
C GLU A 94 19.53 19.83 5.98
N ALA A 95 18.82 18.97 6.69
CA ALA A 95 19.44 17.97 7.57
C ALA A 95 20.11 16.82 6.79
N VAL A 96 19.54 16.45 5.64
CA VAL A 96 20.08 15.40 4.77
C VAL A 96 21.32 15.88 4.01
N SER A 97 21.36 17.14 3.55
CA SER A 97 22.57 17.69 2.92
C SER A 97 23.76 17.75 3.88
N LEU A 98 23.53 18.14 5.14
CA LEU A 98 24.55 18.10 6.21
C LEU A 98 25.04 16.69 6.55
N ALA A 99 24.23 15.65 6.33
CA ALA A 99 24.62 14.27 6.58
C ALA A 99 25.44 13.66 5.42
N ILE A 100 25.20 14.10 4.17
CA ILE A 100 25.84 13.54 2.96
C ILE A 100 27.27 14.06 2.76
N GLU A 101 27.60 15.27 3.25
CA GLU A 101 28.97 15.81 3.18
C GLU A 101 29.92 15.27 4.27
N SER A 102 29.41 14.46 5.20
CA SER A 102 30.26 13.80 6.18
C SER A 102 30.95 12.57 5.55
N PRO A 103 32.26 12.37 5.75
CA PRO A 103 32.90 11.12 5.33
C PRO A 103 32.22 9.96 6.07
N LEU A 104 31.79 8.96 5.30
CA LEU A 104 31.07 7.75 5.76
C LEU A 104 31.78 7.03 6.93
N GLU A 105 33.05 7.34 7.20
CA GLU A 105 33.83 6.87 8.33
C GLU A 105 33.36 7.39 9.71
N VAL A 106 32.60 8.49 9.78
CA VAL A 106 32.14 9.07 11.06
C VAL A 106 30.70 8.69 11.40
N LEU A 107 29.84 8.46 10.41
CA LEU A 107 28.40 8.22 10.64
C LEU A 107 28.12 6.82 11.22
N VAL A 108 28.88 5.82 10.79
CA VAL A 108 28.74 4.42 11.23
C VAL A 108 29.08 4.24 12.72
N PRO A 109 30.23 4.70 13.25
CA PRO A 109 30.56 4.49 14.67
C PRO A 109 29.64 5.27 15.62
N ALA A 110 29.18 6.47 15.25
CA ALA A 110 28.28 7.26 16.10
C ALA A 110 26.87 6.61 16.21
N GLY A 111 26.33 6.12 15.09
CA GLY A 111 25.06 5.39 15.08
C GLY A 111 25.14 4.06 15.84
N VAL A 112 26.24 3.32 15.67
CA VAL A 112 26.49 2.06 16.39
C VAL A 112 26.68 2.30 17.88
N ALA A 113 27.40 3.36 18.29
CA ALA A 113 27.56 3.72 19.70
C ALA A 113 26.24 4.08 20.38
N LEU A 114 25.36 4.84 19.69
CA LEU A 114 24.02 5.17 20.17
C LEU A 114 23.12 3.92 20.28
N TRP A 115 23.18 3.01 19.30
CA TRP A 115 22.44 1.76 19.34
C TRP A 115 22.94 0.83 20.47
N ILE A 116 24.25 0.70 20.67
CA ILE A 116 24.84 -0.05 21.77
C ILE A 116 24.49 0.58 23.13
N ALA A 117 24.53 1.91 23.23
CA ALA A 117 24.11 2.62 24.43
C ALA A 117 22.62 2.40 24.73
N PHE A 118 21.75 2.41 23.72
CA PHE A 118 20.33 2.11 23.87
C PHE A 118 20.08 0.65 24.30
N ILE A 119 20.82 -0.32 23.74
CA ILE A 119 20.77 -1.72 24.18
C ILE A 119 21.23 -1.84 25.63
N LYS A 120 22.34 -1.20 26.01
CA LYS A 120 22.80 -1.22 27.40
C LYS A 120 21.83 -0.50 28.35
N LEU A 121 21.21 0.59 27.91
CA LEU A 121 20.23 1.34 28.70
C LEU A 121 18.91 0.57 28.89
N SER A 122 18.48 -0.16 27.87
CA SER A 122 17.28 -1.03 27.93
C SER A 122 17.52 -2.36 28.64
N SER A 123 18.79 -2.81 28.75
CA SER A 123 19.19 -4.00 29.51
C SER A 123 19.70 -3.70 30.92
N LEU A 124 19.82 -2.43 31.31
CA LEU A 124 20.16 -2.03 32.67
C LEU A 124 18.95 -2.31 33.58
N PRO A 125 19.07 -3.22 34.56
CA PRO A 125 17.96 -3.63 35.44
C PRO A 125 17.61 -2.56 36.51
N LEU A 126 18.07 -1.32 36.34
CA LEU A 126 17.95 -0.24 37.32
C LEU A 126 16.55 0.38 37.41
N LEU A 127 15.63 0.01 36.52
CA LEU A 127 14.19 0.33 36.61
C LEU A 127 13.28 -0.92 36.63
N GLY A 128 13.86 -2.11 36.86
CA GLY A 128 13.13 -3.40 36.84
C GLY A 128 12.90 -4.04 38.22
N GLY A 129 13.33 -3.39 39.32
CA GLY A 129 13.31 -4.01 40.66
C GLY A 129 12.02 -3.86 41.45
N THR A 130 11.24 -2.79 41.23
CA THR A 130 10.08 -2.46 42.08
C THR A 130 8.72 -2.64 41.40
N LEU A 131 8.60 -2.39 40.09
CA LEU A 131 7.35 -2.61 39.36
C LEU A 131 7.09 -4.09 39.00
N GLY A 132 8.14 -4.89 38.81
CA GLY A 132 8.01 -6.31 38.49
C GLY A 132 7.44 -7.15 39.64
N ARG A 133 7.68 -6.76 40.91
CA ARG A 133 7.10 -7.44 42.07
C ARG A 133 5.61 -7.17 42.24
N LEU A 134 5.15 -5.93 41.97
CA LEU A 134 3.72 -5.60 42.04
C LEU A 134 2.89 -6.37 40.99
N PHE A 135 3.45 -6.61 39.80
CA PHE A 135 2.74 -7.36 38.75
C PHE A 135 2.68 -8.87 39.02
N LEU A 136 3.73 -9.46 39.64
CA LEU A 136 3.73 -10.88 39.99
C LEU A 136 2.84 -11.19 41.21
N GLU A 137 2.73 -10.26 42.15
CA GLU A 137 1.92 -10.43 43.35
C GLU A 137 0.42 -10.24 43.08
N ALA A 138 0.05 -9.33 42.16
CA ALA A 138 -1.32 -9.17 41.67
C ALA A 138 -1.80 -10.35 40.78
N GLY A 139 -0.90 -10.97 40.02
CA GLY A 139 -1.22 -12.16 39.22
C GLY A 139 -1.46 -13.41 40.05
N ASN A 140 -0.73 -13.58 41.16
CA ASN A 140 -0.80 -14.78 41.99
C ASN A 140 -1.99 -14.77 42.98
N SER A 141 -2.55 -13.59 43.30
CA SER A 141 -3.77 -13.49 44.13
C SER A 141 -5.05 -13.81 43.35
N LEU A 142 -5.05 -13.65 42.02
CA LEU A 142 -6.21 -13.94 41.15
C LEU A 142 -6.33 -15.43 40.82
N VAL A 143 -5.22 -16.17 40.76
CA VAL A 143 -5.23 -17.62 40.47
C VAL A 143 -5.61 -18.45 41.72
N ARG A 144 -5.38 -17.94 42.93
CA ARG A 144 -5.72 -18.65 44.18
C ARG A 144 -7.18 -18.52 44.63
N GLY A 145 -7.94 -17.60 44.04
CA GLY A 145 -9.36 -17.39 44.35
C GLY A 145 -10.35 -18.26 43.57
N HIS A 146 -9.88 -19.08 42.63
CA HIS A 146 -10.76 -19.86 41.74
C HIS A 146 -10.66 -21.39 41.91
N LEU A 147 -10.06 -21.85 43.00
CA LEU A 147 -9.98 -23.28 43.35
C LEU A 147 -10.55 -23.63 44.73
N ILE A 148 -11.20 -22.68 45.43
CA ILE A 148 -12.03 -22.96 46.61
C ILE A 148 -13.23 -22.00 46.57
N GLY A 149 -14.36 -22.46 46.03
CA GLY A 149 -15.61 -21.71 45.89
C GLY A 149 -16.49 -22.27 44.79
#